data_AF-A0A7J3P9F7-F1
#
_entry.id   AF-A0A7J3P9F7-F1
#
_cell.length_a   1.000
_cell.length_b   1.000
_cell.length_c   1.000
_cell.angle_alpha   90.00
_cell.angle_beta   90.00
_cell.angle_gamma   90.00
#
_symmetry.space_group_name_H-M   'P 1'
#
loop_
_entity.id
_entity.type
_entity.pdbx_description
1 polymer ?
#
loop_
_entity_poly.entity_id
_entity_poly.type
_entity_poly.pdbx_seq_one_letter_code
_entity_poly.pdbx_strand_id
1 'polypeptide(L)'
;MFSKYAAVVKNLRGVVLLDVHEARIEEAVVWLTQRFRYRNLGVPPSLLMRGPEFFTKYAGKPFVELAYPVKSLEKLANLVESELGAEKTAAEVSVLASAYVSPILALGERGPKLLEPLGADRVESKIEPSLRDLKLHLRIADYSVLDLYQWSVENAKQLWRKNPGDLVKERAERITRDKKRYWRLQRGSRKPTDFLLYIDLVQKAAENSSFLKRLLTLPPQEVSAGLAIVTAVILRGFKGSTEESLG
;
A
#
# COMPACT_ATOMS: atom_id res chain seq x y z
N MET A 1 6.26 -11.41 18.69
CA MET A 1 5.68 -10.44 17.73
C MET A 1 6.66 -9.35 17.36
N PHE A 2 7.21 -8.58 18.31
CA PHE A 2 8.16 -7.50 18.02
C PHE A 2 9.44 -7.96 17.31
N SER A 3 10.03 -9.09 17.69
CA SER A 3 11.22 -9.65 17.01
C SER A 3 10.96 -9.99 15.54
N LYS A 4 9.79 -10.57 15.22
CA LYS A 4 9.35 -10.85 13.83
C LYS A 4 9.20 -9.54 13.05
N TYR A 5 8.52 -8.55 13.62
CA TYR A 5 8.41 -7.21 13.02
C TYR A 5 9.79 -6.58 12.74
N ALA A 6 10.66 -6.53 13.74
CA ALA A 6 11.98 -5.90 13.65
C ALA A 6 12.89 -6.57 12.61
N ALA A 7 12.79 -7.89 12.44
CA ALA A 7 13.54 -8.63 11.42
C ALA A 7 13.06 -8.32 9.99
N VAL A 8 11.76 -8.05 9.83
CA VAL A 8 11.13 -7.86 8.51
C VAL A 8 11.23 -6.41 8.04
N VAL A 9 10.96 -5.43 8.91
CA VAL A 9 10.80 -4.01 8.54
C VAL A 9 11.99 -3.45 7.74
N LYS A 10 13.23 -3.82 8.10
CA LYS A 10 14.45 -3.32 7.41
C LYS A 10 14.62 -3.84 5.98
N ASN A 11 13.98 -4.95 5.64
CA ASN A 11 14.17 -5.65 4.37
C ASN A 11 12.91 -5.75 3.52
N LEU A 12 11.78 -5.24 4.04
CA LEU A 12 10.51 -5.22 3.34
C LEU A 12 10.58 -4.22 2.17
N ARG A 13 9.99 -4.60 1.03
CA ARG A 13 10.00 -3.77 -0.19
C ARG A 13 8.62 -3.40 -0.68
N GLY A 14 7.60 -3.97 -0.06
CA GLY A 14 6.22 -3.84 -0.46
C GLY A 14 5.36 -4.75 0.40
N VAL A 15 4.14 -4.32 0.68
CA VAL A 15 3.06 -5.21 1.15
C VAL A 15 2.18 -5.53 -0.05
N VAL A 16 1.98 -6.82 -0.32
CA VAL A 16 1.29 -7.26 -1.53
C VAL A 16 -0.22 -7.31 -1.29
N LEU A 17 -0.95 -6.79 -2.27
CA LEU A 17 -2.40 -6.92 -2.37
C LEU A 17 -2.75 -7.52 -3.73
N LEU A 18 -3.44 -8.65 -3.71
CA LEU A 18 -3.91 -9.37 -4.90
C LEU A 18 -5.17 -10.16 -4.56
N ASP A 19 -5.89 -10.58 -5.60
CA ASP A 19 -6.89 -11.64 -5.49
C ASP A 19 -6.30 -12.95 -6.01
N VAL A 20 -6.14 -13.95 -5.12
CA VAL A 20 -5.53 -15.25 -5.44
C VAL A 20 -6.35 -16.05 -6.45
N HIS A 21 -7.62 -15.69 -6.66
CA HIS A 21 -8.51 -16.34 -7.62
C HIS A 21 -8.63 -15.56 -8.95
N GLU A 22 -7.94 -14.43 -9.09
CA GLU A 22 -7.94 -13.67 -10.34
C GLU A 22 -7.19 -14.42 -11.45
N ALA A 23 -7.77 -14.44 -12.64
CA ALA A 23 -7.10 -15.00 -13.82
C ALA A 23 -5.75 -14.31 -14.05
N ARG A 24 -4.71 -15.11 -14.33
CA ARG A 24 -3.33 -14.65 -14.60
C ARG A 24 -2.63 -13.96 -13.42
N ILE A 25 -3.15 -14.04 -12.19
CA ILE A 25 -2.45 -13.45 -11.04
C ILE A 25 -1.08 -14.10 -10.78
N GLU A 26 -0.96 -15.40 -11.07
CA GLU A 26 0.30 -16.14 -10.98
C GLU A 26 1.36 -15.55 -11.92
N GLU A 27 0.99 -15.12 -13.13
CA GLU A 27 1.90 -14.45 -14.05
C GLU A 27 2.38 -13.10 -13.50
N ALA A 28 1.49 -12.31 -12.90
CA ALA A 28 1.85 -11.03 -12.28
C ALA A 28 2.82 -11.23 -11.10
N VAL A 29 2.60 -12.26 -10.29
CA VAL A 29 3.48 -12.63 -9.19
C VAL A 29 4.85 -13.11 -9.71
N VAL A 30 4.88 -14.01 -10.69
CA VAL A 30 6.13 -14.49 -11.30
C VAL A 30 6.92 -13.32 -11.91
N TRP A 31 6.25 -12.42 -12.63
CA TRP A 31 6.87 -11.22 -13.17
C TRP A 31 7.48 -10.35 -12.07
N LEU A 32 6.73 -10.10 -10.99
CA LEU A 32 7.20 -9.29 -9.87
C LEU A 32 8.44 -9.89 -9.21
N THR A 33 8.41 -11.19 -8.92
CA THR A 33 9.50 -11.87 -8.21
C THR A 33 10.76 -11.97 -9.07
N GLN A 34 10.64 -12.30 -10.35
CA GLN A 34 11.77 -12.43 -11.27
C GLN A 34 12.43 -11.09 -11.62
N ARG A 35 11.63 -10.05 -11.91
CA ARG A 35 12.14 -8.78 -12.49
C ARG A 35 12.72 -7.83 -11.45
N PHE A 36 12.25 -7.91 -10.21
CA PHE A 36 12.65 -6.98 -9.14
C PHE A 36 13.52 -7.62 -8.08
N ARG A 37 13.67 -8.97 -8.07
CA ARG A 37 14.48 -9.72 -7.10
C ARG A 37 14.29 -9.18 -5.68
N TYR A 38 13.03 -8.91 -5.30
CA TYR A 38 12.73 -8.32 -4.00
C TYR A 38 13.22 -9.25 -2.88
N ARG A 39 13.80 -8.66 -1.84
CA ARG A 39 14.29 -9.43 -0.70
C ARG A 39 13.13 -10.04 0.06
N ASN A 40 12.22 -9.19 0.54
CA ASN A 40 11.00 -9.58 1.22
C ASN A 40 9.80 -8.78 0.68
N LEU A 41 8.73 -9.49 0.34
CA LEU A 41 7.40 -8.97 0.04
C LEU A 41 6.46 -9.41 1.15
N GLY A 42 5.81 -8.45 1.80
CA GLY A 42 4.93 -8.72 2.92
C GLY A 42 3.61 -9.27 2.44
N VAL A 43 3.15 -10.37 3.05
CA VAL A 43 1.82 -10.90 2.83
C VAL A 43 1.02 -10.74 4.12
N PRO A 44 -0.14 -10.06 4.08
CA PRO A 44 -1.00 -9.93 5.25
C PRO A 44 -1.60 -11.30 5.64
N PRO A 45 -1.82 -11.57 6.93
CA PRO A 45 -2.48 -12.78 7.41
C PRO A 45 -3.77 -13.16 6.67
N SER A 46 -4.66 -12.21 6.36
CA SER A 46 -5.91 -12.51 5.65
C SER A 46 -5.68 -13.08 4.26
N LEU A 47 -4.68 -12.58 3.54
CA LEU A 47 -4.36 -13.04 2.18
C LEU A 47 -3.75 -14.44 2.19
N LEU A 48 -2.91 -14.74 3.18
CA LEU A 48 -2.38 -16.10 3.36
C LEU A 48 -3.49 -17.10 3.67
N MET A 49 -4.46 -16.73 4.52
CA MET A 49 -5.60 -17.59 4.82
C MET A 49 -6.50 -17.84 3.61
N ARG A 50 -6.64 -16.86 2.70
CA ARG A 50 -7.45 -16.99 1.48
C ARG A 50 -6.80 -17.87 0.41
N GLY A 51 -5.47 -17.99 0.39
CA GLY A 51 -4.76 -18.76 -0.62
C GLY A 51 -3.48 -19.40 -0.10
N PRO A 52 -3.54 -20.28 0.93
CA PRO A 52 -2.34 -20.88 1.51
C PRO A 52 -1.53 -21.64 0.45
N GLU A 53 -2.21 -22.46 -0.37
CA GLU A 53 -1.60 -23.23 -1.46
C GLU A 53 -0.91 -22.33 -2.50
N PHE A 54 -1.49 -21.17 -2.79
CA PHE A 54 -0.91 -20.19 -3.72
C PHE A 54 0.46 -19.72 -3.23
N PHE A 55 0.59 -19.40 -1.93
CA PHE A 55 1.83 -18.91 -1.35
C PHE A 55 2.82 -20.03 -0.98
N THR A 56 2.35 -21.26 -0.71
CA THR A 56 3.25 -22.40 -0.44
C THR A 56 4.19 -22.68 -1.61
N LYS A 57 3.75 -22.47 -2.85
CA LYS A 57 4.59 -22.59 -4.06
C LYS A 57 5.82 -21.66 -4.04
N TYR A 58 5.75 -20.56 -3.28
CA TYR A 58 6.81 -19.56 -3.15
C TYR A 58 7.48 -19.59 -1.77
N ALA A 59 7.37 -20.71 -1.05
CA ALA A 59 7.96 -20.87 0.28
C ALA A 59 9.47 -20.55 0.26
N GLY A 60 9.88 -19.58 1.10
CA GLY A 60 11.29 -19.25 1.34
C GLY A 60 11.81 -17.98 0.67
N LYS A 61 11.11 -17.40 -0.32
CA LYS A 61 11.30 -16.02 -0.87
C LYS A 61 10.41 -15.79 -2.11
N PRO A 62 10.02 -14.54 -2.40
CA PRO A 62 10.25 -13.34 -1.59
C PRO A 62 9.16 -13.14 -0.53
N PHE A 63 8.12 -13.97 -0.48
CA PHE A 63 6.97 -13.73 0.39
C PHE A 63 7.27 -14.04 1.85
N VAL A 64 6.94 -13.08 2.73
CA VAL A 64 7.07 -13.20 4.17
C VAL A 64 5.76 -12.81 4.81
N GLU A 65 5.24 -13.69 5.66
CA GLU A 65 4.05 -13.40 6.46
C GLU A 65 4.31 -12.21 7.39
N LEU A 66 3.45 -11.21 7.30
CA LEU A 66 3.42 -10.08 8.23
C LEU A 66 2.67 -10.44 9.49
N ALA A 67 3.01 -9.74 10.58
CA ALA A 67 2.25 -9.78 11.82
C ALA A 67 1.98 -8.36 12.29
N TYR A 68 0.86 -8.15 12.97
CA TYR A 68 0.60 -6.89 13.66
C TYR A 68 1.65 -6.68 14.77
N PRO A 69 2.37 -5.55 14.77
CA PRO A 69 3.35 -5.26 15.82
C PRO A 69 2.73 -5.16 17.22
N VAL A 70 1.50 -4.66 17.27
CA VAL A 70 0.68 -4.48 18.48
C VAL A 70 -0.80 -4.75 18.18
N LYS A 71 -1.56 -5.22 19.18
CA LYS A 71 -2.97 -5.60 19.04
C LYS A 71 -3.87 -4.42 18.60
N SER A 72 -3.52 -3.19 18.93
CA SER A 72 -4.31 -2.03 18.53
C SER A 72 -4.29 -1.78 17.02
N LEU A 73 -3.25 -2.23 16.30
CA LEU A 73 -3.20 -2.16 14.84
C LEU A 73 -4.10 -3.19 14.17
N GLU A 74 -4.24 -4.38 14.77
CA GLU A 74 -5.24 -5.37 14.34
C GLU A 74 -6.66 -4.80 14.52
N LYS A 75 -6.93 -4.18 15.68
CA LYS A 75 -8.21 -3.50 15.93
C LYS A 75 -8.46 -2.38 14.91
N LEU A 76 -7.42 -1.63 14.55
CA LEU A 76 -7.52 -0.59 13.51
C LEU A 76 -7.89 -1.18 12.16
N ALA A 77 -7.26 -2.29 11.73
CA ALA A 77 -7.59 -2.94 10.46
C ALA A 77 -9.04 -3.44 10.44
N ASN A 78 -9.50 -4.08 11.52
CA ASN A 78 -10.91 -4.50 11.64
C ASN A 78 -11.87 -3.31 11.61
N LEU A 79 -11.45 -2.17 12.18
CA LEU A 79 -12.23 -0.95 12.15
C LEU A 79 -12.34 -0.40 10.72
N VAL A 80 -11.24 -0.35 9.99
CA VAL A 80 -11.19 0.06 8.56
C VAL A 80 -12.11 -0.83 7.72
N GLU A 81 -12.06 -2.15 7.90
CA GLU A 81 -12.95 -3.10 7.23
C GLU A 81 -14.43 -2.78 7.52
N SER A 82 -14.79 -2.70 8.80
CA SER A 82 -16.20 -2.56 9.21
C SER A 82 -16.83 -1.20 8.91
N GLU A 83 -16.04 -0.11 8.93
CA GLU A 83 -16.59 1.26 8.84
C GLU A 83 -16.41 1.88 7.46
N LEU A 84 -15.38 1.49 6.70
CA LEU A 84 -15.09 2.08 5.38
C LEU A 84 -15.52 1.18 4.21
N GLY A 85 -16.17 0.04 4.50
CA GLY A 85 -16.62 -0.91 3.48
C GLY A 85 -15.48 -1.53 2.67
N ALA A 86 -14.26 -1.49 3.20
CA ALA A 86 -13.10 -2.10 2.57
C ALA A 86 -13.10 -3.61 2.80
N GLU A 87 -12.64 -4.37 1.81
CA GLU A 87 -12.41 -5.80 2.02
C GLU A 87 -11.33 -6.00 3.10
N LYS A 88 -11.46 -7.04 3.92
CA LYS A 88 -10.51 -7.39 4.99
C LYS A 88 -9.05 -7.27 4.56
N THR A 89 -8.72 -7.79 3.39
CA THR A 89 -7.34 -7.77 2.86
C THR A 89 -6.87 -6.35 2.56
N ALA A 90 -7.71 -5.50 1.97
CA ALA A 90 -7.35 -4.11 1.70
C ALA A 90 -7.18 -3.29 2.99
N ALA A 91 -8.05 -3.53 3.97
CA ALA A 91 -7.97 -2.91 5.29
C ALA A 91 -6.67 -3.30 6.01
N GLU A 92 -6.36 -4.60 6.06
CA GLU A 92 -5.15 -5.12 6.69
C GLU A 92 -3.88 -4.63 5.98
N VAL A 93 -3.83 -4.68 4.65
CA VAL A 93 -2.69 -4.19 3.86
C VAL A 93 -2.45 -2.70 4.12
N SER A 94 -3.50 -1.88 4.17
CA SER A 94 -3.35 -0.43 4.38
C SER A 94 -2.71 -0.12 5.74
N VAL A 95 -3.15 -0.81 6.79
CA VAL A 95 -2.60 -0.64 8.14
C VAL A 95 -1.19 -1.21 8.27
N LEU A 96 -0.94 -2.41 7.72
CA LEU A 96 0.37 -3.05 7.80
C LEU A 96 1.42 -2.35 6.95
N ALA A 97 1.08 -1.88 5.75
CA ALA A 97 1.98 -1.09 4.92
C ALA A 97 2.45 0.18 5.66
N SER A 98 1.53 0.83 6.37
CA SER A 98 1.82 1.97 7.23
C SER A 98 2.77 1.58 8.35
N ALA A 99 2.41 0.54 9.14
CA ALA A 99 3.20 0.11 10.29
C ALA A 99 4.60 -0.42 9.93
N TYR A 100 4.76 -0.99 8.73
CA TYR A 100 6.04 -1.49 8.23
C TYR A 100 6.79 -0.47 7.35
N VAL A 101 6.29 0.76 7.22
CA VAL A 101 6.92 1.85 6.46
C VAL A 101 7.26 1.41 5.02
N SER A 102 6.27 0.83 4.35
CA SER A 102 6.43 0.21 3.04
C SER A 102 5.31 0.62 2.10
N PRO A 103 5.55 0.73 0.78
CA PRO A 103 4.48 0.87 -0.18
C PRO A 103 3.63 -0.41 -0.25
N ILE A 104 2.42 -0.27 -0.78
CA ILE A 104 1.56 -1.36 -1.19
C ILE A 104 1.85 -1.68 -2.66
N LEU A 105 1.90 -2.97 -3.01
CA LEU A 105 1.99 -3.45 -4.38
C LEU A 105 0.65 -4.09 -4.75
N ALA A 106 -0.19 -3.32 -5.44
CA ALA A 106 -1.51 -3.75 -5.87
C ALA A 106 -1.40 -4.45 -7.23
N LEU A 107 -1.45 -5.78 -7.21
CA LEU A 107 -1.25 -6.63 -8.38
C LEU A 107 -2.57 -7.00 -9.04
N GLY A 108 -2.52 -7.21 -10.35
CA GLY A 108 -3.67 -7.61 -11.16
C GLY A 108 -4.65 -6.47 -11.37
N GLU A 109 -5.81 -6.81 -11.92
CA GLU A 109 -6.92 -5.90 -12.16
C GLU A 109 -7.77 -5.68 -10.91
N ARG A 110 -7.83 -6.66 -10.00
CA ARG A 110 -8.64 -6.54 -8.77
C ARG A 110 -7.90 -5.83 -7.66
N GLY A 111 -6.58 -6.01 -7.52
CA GLY A 111 -5.79 -5.40 -6.46
C GLY A 111 -6.05 -3.89 -6.28
N PRO A 112 -5.97 -3.06 -7.35
CA PRO A 112 -6.27 -1.64 -7.27
C PRO A 112 -7.70 -1.32 -6.86
N LYS A 113 -8.67 -2.08 -7.37
CA LYS A 113 -10.11 -1.89 -7.09
C LYS A 113 -10.42 -2.08 -5.61
N LEU A 114 -9.75 -3.04 -4.96
CA LEU A 114 -9.89 -3.27 -3.52
C LEU A 114 -9.44 -2.08 -2.66
N LEU A 115 -8.58 -1.20 -3.19
CA LEU A 115 -8.08 -0.02 -2.49
C LEU A 115 -8.88 1.26 -2.77
N GLU A 116 -9.76 1.27 -3.77
CA GLU A 116 -10.54 2.46 -4.15
C GLU A 116 -11.27 3.12 -2.96
N PRO A 117 -11.92 2.38 -2.03
CA PRO A 117 -12.57 2.99 -0.87
C PRO A 117 -11.62 3.74 0.07
N LEU A 118 -10.33 3.38 0.06
CA LEU A 118 -9.30 3.90 0.95
C LEU A 118 -8.42 4.98 0.29
N GLY A 119 -8.59 5.19 -1.01
CA GLY A 119 -7.83 6.15 -1.80
C GLY A 119 -8.12 7.60 -1.41
N ALA A 120 -7.05 8.38 -1.23
CA ALA A 120 -7.11 9.81 -0.96
C ALA A 120 -6.76 10.66 -2.18
N ASP A 121 -5.80 10.22 -3.00
CA ASP A 121 -5.43 10.84 -4.27
C ASP A 121 -4.75 9.80 -5.17
N ARG A 122 -4.51 10.15 -6.44
CA ARG A 122 -3.88 9.29 -7.44
C ARG A 122 -2.82 10.00 -8.27
N VAL A 123 -1.89 9.21 -8.80
CA VAL A 123 -0.95 9.58 -9.85
C VAL A 123 -1.32 8.78 -11.08
N GLU A 124 -1.57 9.48 -12.17
CA GLU A 124 -1.80 8.88 -13.47
C GLU A 124 -0.49 8.72 -14.25
N SER A 125 -0.50 7.83 -15.24
CA SER A 125 0.54 7.70 -16.26
C SER A 125 -0.06 7.93 -17.65
N LYS A 126 0.64 8.74 -18.44
CA LYS A 126 0.40 8.98 -19.87
C LYS A 126 1.44 8.27 -20.76
N ILE A 127 2.28 7.43 -20.16
CA ILE A 127 3.23 6.56 -20.83
C ILE A 127 2.94 5.10 -20.50
N GLU A 128 3.45 4.19 -21.32
CA GLU A 128 3.63 2.79 -20.93
C GLU A 128 5.00 2.69 -20.24
N PRO A 129 5.07 2.45 -18.92
CA PRO A 129 6.36 2.43 -18.22
C PRO A 129 7.20 1.22 -18.66
N SER A 130 8.44 1.46 -19.10
CA SER A 130 9.40 0.37 -19.31
C SER A 130 9.78 -0.29 -17.98
N LEU A 131 10.46 -1.44 -18.02
CA LEU A 131 10.99 -2.05 -16.79
C LEU A 131 11.90 -1.11 -16.00
N ARG A 132 12.67 -0.26 -16.70
CA ARG A 132 13.53 0.75 -16.07
C ARG A 132 12.70 1.81 -15.36
N ASP A 133 11.62 2.28 -15.98
CA ASP A 133 10.71 3.26 -15.41
C ASP A 133 9.98 2.68 -14.18
N LEU A 134 9.51 1.44 -14.27
CA LEU A 134 8.86 0.75 -13.16
C LEU A 134 9.80 0.62 -11.96
N LYS A 135 11.06 0.20 -12.17
CA LYS A 135 12.08 0.14 -11.10
C LYS A 135 12.35 1.50 -10.47
N LEU A 136 12.42 2.55 -11.29
CA LEU A 136 12.57 3.91 -10.80
C LEU A 136 11.38 4.33 -9.93
N HIS A 137 10.15 4.15 -10.45
CA HIS A 137 8.95 4.64 -9.79
C HIS A 137 8.55 3.82 -8.56
N LEU A 138 8.86 2.52 -8.52
CA LEU A 138 8.73 1.71 -7.31
C LEU A 138 9.68 2.19 -6.20
N ARG A 139 10.91 2.59 -6.55
CA ARG A 139 11.84 3.21 -5.59
C ARG A 139 11.34 4.58 -5.12
N ILE A 140 10.78 5.38 -6.03
CA ILE A 140 10.17 6.66 -5.65
C ILE A 140 9.00 6.42 -4.68
N ALA A 141 8.16 5.40 -4.91
CA ALA A 141 7.06 5.04 -4.02
C ALA A 141 7.54 4.60 -2.63
N ASP A 142 8.63 3.83 -2.56
CA ASP A 142 9.30 3.47 -1.31
C ASP A 142 9.75 4.73 -0.55
N TYR A 143 10.42 5.67 -1.25
CA TYR A 143 10.82 6.95 -0.66
C TYR A 143 9.65 7.86 -0.29
N SER A 144 8.55 7.84 -1.04
CA SER A 144 7.34 8.58 -0.68
C SER A 144 6.84 8.16 0.70
N VAL A 145 6.76 6.85 0.98
CA VAL A 145 6.33 6.37 2.30
C VAL A 145 7.35 6.76 3.36
N LEU A 146 8.64 6.48 3.13
CA LEU A 146 9.70 6.76 4.08
C LEU A 146 9.79 8.24 4.48
N ASP A 147 9.80 9.14 3.50
CA ASP A 147 9.95 10.58 3.70
C ASP A 147 8.71 11.21 4.37
N LEU A 148 7.53 10.61 4.15
CA LEU A 148 6.28 11.07 4.76
C LEU A 148 6.03 10.47 6.15
N TYR A 149 6.66 9.34 6.49
CA TYR A 149 6.22 8.50 7.62
C TYR A 149 6.22 9.24 8.95
N GLN A 150 7.38 9.74 9.41
CA GLN A 150 7.50 10.37 10.73
C GLN A 150 6.53 11.54 10.88
N TRP A 151 6.45 12.39 9.86
CA TRP A 151 5.51 13.51 9.85
C TRP A 151 4.06 13.04 9.87
N SER A 152 3.70 12.03 9.07
CA SER A 152 2.33 11.54 8.94
C SER A 152 1.84 10.90 10.24
N VAL A 153 2.70 10.17 10.95
CA VAL A 153 2.40 9.57 12.26
C VAL A 153 2.17 10.65 13.30
N GLU A 154 3.06 11.65 13.38
CA GLU A 154 2.92 12.73 14.37
C GLU A 154 1.71 13.62 14.08
N ASN A 155 1.45 13.93 12.80
CA ASN A 155 0.24 14.61 12.37
C ASN A 155 -1.02 13.78 12.72
N ALA A 156 -1.01 12.46 12.49
CA ALA A 156 -2.15 11.59 12.82
C ALA A 156 -2.46 11.55 14.33
N LYS A 157 -1.45 11.61 15.21
CA LYS A 157 -1.67 11.69 16.67
C LYS A 157 -2.48 12.92 17.09
N GLN A 158 -2.45 13.98 16.28
CA GLN A 158 -3.20 15.21 16.58
C GLN A 158 -4.71 15.03 16.41
N LEU A 159 -5.21 13.95 15.78
CA LEU A 159 -6.64 13.62 15.72
C LEU A 159 -7.30 13.57 17.10
N TRP A 160 -6.56 13.19 18.14
CA TRP A 160 -7.06 13.12 19.52
C TRP A 160 -7.13 14.48 20.22
N ARG A 161 -6.63 15.54 19.60
CA ARG A 161 -6.46 16.86 20.24
C ARG A 161 -7.01 18.01 19.41
N LYS A 162 -7.16 17.82 18.09
CA LYS A 162 -7.50 18.88 17.13
C LYS A 162 -8.68 18.48 16.25
N ASN A 163 -9.25 19.48 15.60
CA ASN A 163 -10.24 19.26 14.55
C ASN A 163 -9.59 18.50 13.36
N PRO A 164 -10.23 17.45 12.83
CA PRO A 164 -9.72 16.68 11.70
C PRO A 164 -9.49 17.51 10.41
N GLY A 165 -10.26 18.58 10.18
CA GLY A 165 -10.24 19.34 8.93
C GLY A 165 -8.89 19.99 8.62
N ASP A 166 -8.25 20.58 9.62
CA ASP A 166 -6.91 21.20 9.45
C ASP A 166 -5.85 20.13 9.11
N LEU A 167 -5.94 18.97 9.76
CA LEU A 167 -5.03 17.85 9.50
C LEU A 167 -5.20 17.32 8.08
N VAL A 168 -6.45 17.18 7.60
CA VAL A 168 -6.75 16.75 6.23
C VAL A 168 -6.15 17.71 5.21
N LYS A 169 -6.28 19.02 5.43
CA LYS A 169 -5.69 20.03 4.53
C LYS A 169 -4.17 19.89 4.44
N GLU A 170 -3.49 19.81 5.57
CA GLU A 170 -2.02 19.63 5.60
C GLU A 170 -1.58 18.36 4.87
N ARG A 171 -2.33 17.25 5.03
CA ARG A 171 -2.04 15.96 4.39
C ARG A 171 -2.28 16.01 2.88
N ALA A 172 -3.36 16.60 2.42
CA ALA A 172 -3.63 16.82 1.00
C ALA A 172 -2.53 17.67 0.33
N GLU A 173 -2.05 18.72 1.01
CA GLU A 173 -0.91 19.53 0.54
C GLU A 173 0.40 18.74 0.49
N ARG A 174 0.61 17.81 1.44
CA ARG A 174 1.79 16.93 1.46
C ARG A 174 1.77 15.94 0.30
N ILE A 175 0.62 15.32 0.05
CA ILE A 175 0.39 14.43 -1.09
C ILE A 175 0.61 15.19 -2.40
N THR A 176 0.03 16.38 -2.55
CA THR A 176 0.18 17.21 -3.75
C THR A 176 1.65 17.55 -4.05
N ARG A 177 2.44 17.85 -3.02
CA ARG A 177 3.88 18.09 -3.17
C ARG A 177 4.63 16.82 -3.57
N ASP A 178 4.31 15.69 -2.95
CA ASP A 178 4.97 14.41 -3.25
C ASP A 178 4.68 13.90 -4.66
N LYS A 179 3.45 14.11 -5.17
CA LYS A 179 3.04 13.78 -6.55
C LYS A 179 3.98 14.35 -7.61
N LYS A 180 4.64 15.48 -7.36
CA LYS A 180 5.62 16.08 -8.27
C LYS A 180 6.81 15.17 -8.58
N ARG A 181 7.14 14.19 -7.72
CA ARG A 181 8.21 13.20 -7.97
C ARG A 181 7.93 12.31 -9.19
N TYR A 182 6.65 12.17 -9.56
CA TYR A 182 6.18 11.28 -10.62
C TYR A 182 6.01 11.98 -11.99
N TRP A 183 6.52 13.21 -12.14
CA TRP A 183 6.38 14.00 -13.36
C TRP A 183 6.79 13.29 -14.67
N ARG A 184 7.69 12.29 -14.61
CA ARG A 184 8.09 11.49 -15.78
C ARG A 184 6.93 10.70 -16.39
N LEU A 185 5.98 10.24 -15.57
CA LEU A 185 4.79 9.54 -16.01
C LEU A 185 3.85 10.43 -16.83
N GLN A 186 3.98 11.75 -16.71
CA GLN A 186 3.12 12.75 -17.37
C GLN A 186 3.65 13.21 -18.73
N ARG A 187 4.81 12.73 -19.18
CA ARG A 187 5.47 13.18 -20.42
C ARG A 187 4.88 12.64 -21.71
N GLY A 188 4.03 11.61 -21.63
CA GLY A 188 3.46 10.97 -22.81
C GLY A 188 2.11 11.54 -23.23
N SER A 189 1.60 11.01 -24.32
CA SER A 189 0.31 11.36 -24.93
C SER A 189 -0.72 10.23 -24.85
N ARG A 190 -0.43 9.10 -24.16
CA ARG A 190 -1.42 8.05 -23.96
C ARG A 190 -2.56 8.56 -23.07
N LYS A 191 -3.73 7.95 -23.23
CA LYS A 191 -4.85 8.14 -22.32
C LYS A 191 -4.36 7.90 -20.87
N PRO A 192 -4.62 8.82 -19.93
CA PRO A 192 -4.19 8.65 -18.56
C PRO A 192 -4.73 7.35 -17.95
N THR A 193 -3.86 6.63 -17.26
CA THR A 193 -4.20 5.42 -16.50
C THR A 193 -3.62 5.52 -15.10
N ASP A 194 -4.36 5.04 -14.10
CA ASP A 194 -3.88 5.07 -12.72
C ASP A 194 -2.60 4.22 -12.56
N PHE A 195 -1.56 4.84 -12.02
CA PHE A 195 -0.26 4.21 -11.73
C PHE A 195 -0.04 4.02 -10.23
N LEU A 196 -0.46 4.99 -9.42
CA LEU A 196 -0.28 4.96 -7.98
C LEU A 196 -1.46 5.61 -7.26
N LEU A 197 -1.86 5.03 -6.14
CA LEU A 197 -2.83 5.62 -5.21
C LEU A 197 -2.11 6.06 -3.94
N TYR A 198 -2.50 7.19 -3.38
CA TYR A 198 -2.20 7.53 -1.99
C TYR A 198 -3.32 7.01 -1.11
N ILE A 199 -2.96 6.28 -0.06
CA ILE A 199 -3.88 5.80 0.97
C ILE A 199 -3.68 6.66 2.21
N ASP A 200 -4.77 7.23 2.72
CA ASP A 200 -4.74 8.11 3.88
C ASP A 200 -5.98 7.90 4.77
N LEU A 201 -5.83 7.03 5.76
CA LEU A 201 -6.91 6.71 6.70
C LEU A 201 -7.32 7.89 7.59
N VAL A 202 -6.48 8.92 7.74
CA VAL A 202 -6.84 10.14 8.48
C VAL A 202 -7.85 10.96 7.70
N GLN A 203 -7.68 11.06 6.37
CA GLN A 203 -8.69 11.70 5.50
C GLN A 203 -10.00 10.91 5.56
N LYS A 204 -9.93 9.58 5.50
CA LYS A 204 -11.13 8.73 5.65
C LYS A 204 -11.80 8.84 7.01
N ALA A 205 -11.05 9.06 8.08
CA ALA A 205 -11.60 9.38 9.39
C ALA A 205 -12.36 10.71 9.37
N ALA A 206 -11.83 11.76 8.76
CA ALA A 206 -12.53 13.03 8.66
C ALA A 206 -13.83 12.94 7.83
N GLU A 207 -13.87 12.08 6.81
CA GLU A 207 -15.03 11.84 5.95
C GLU A 207 -16.11 10.97 6.61
N ASN A 208 -15.76 10.15 7.60
CA ASN A 208 -16.67 9.21 8.25
C ASN A 208 -16.67 9.39 9.78
N SER A 209 -17.73 10.02 10.29
CA SER A 209 -17.87 10.35 11.72
C SER A 209 -17.93 9.12 12.63
N SER A 210 -18.51 8.02 12.17
CA SER A 210 -18.57 6.75 12.92
C SER A 210 -17.18 6.14 13.04
N PHE A 211 -16.45 6.06 11.91
CA PHE A 211 -15.07 5.61 11.87
C PHE A 211 -14.19 6.44 12.79
N LEU A 212 -14.25 7.78 12.69
CA LEU A 212 -13.48 8.68 13.55
C LEU A 212 -13.78 8.46 15.03
N LYS A 213 -15.06 8.41 15.42
CA LYS A 213 -15.45 8.22 16.83
C LYS A 213 -14.86 6.94 17.40
N ARG A 214 -14.93 5.83 16.65
CA ARG A 214 -14.38 4.53 17.07
C ARG A 214 -12.86 4.54 17.05
N LEU A 215 -12.23 5.17 16.05
CA LEU A 215 -10.78 5.34 15.96
C LEU A 215 -10.22 6.03 17.20
N LEU A 216 -10.87 7.11 17.64
CA LEU A 216 -10.45 7.89 18.81
C LEU A 216 -10.51 7.12 20.15
N THR A 217 -11.18 5.96 20.19
CA THR A 217 -11.17 5.07 21.37
C THR A 217 -9.89 4.23 21.47
N LEU A 218 -9.10 4.15 20.40
CA LEU A 218 -7.87 3.36 20.36
C LEU A 218 -6.66 4.15 20.91
N PRO A 219 -5.61 3.47 21.42
CA PRO A 219 -4.45 4.15 21.98
C PRO A 219 -3.65 4.92 20.91
N PRO A 220 -3.56 6.27 20.98
CA PRO A 220 -2.99 7.09 19.90
C PRO A 220 -1.53 6.78 19.59
N GLN A 221 -0.74 6.42 20.60
CA GLN A 221 0.69 6.11 20.44
C GLN A 221 0.91 4.84 19.62
N GLU A 222 -0.03 3.89 19.67
CA GLU A 222 0.06 2.63 18.95
C GLU A 222 -0.55 2.76 17.55
N VAL A 223 -1.78 3.27 17.46
CA VAL A 223 -2.52 3.24 16.18
C VAL A 223 -2.02 4.27 15.17
N SER A 224 -1.37 5.34 15.60
CA SER A 224 -0.80 6.32 14.67
C SER A 224 0.25 5.73 13.71
N ALA A 225 0.95 4.65 14.11
CA ALA A 225 1.84 3.90 13.22
C ALA A 225 1.11 3.21 12.06
N GLY A 226 -0.21 2.99 12.19
CA GLY A 226 -1.09 2.46 11.14
C GLY A 226 -1.81 3.55 10.33
N LEU A 227 -1.57 4.83 10.62
CA LEU A 227 -2.29 5.98 10.02
C LEU A 227 -1.36 6.89 9.19
N ALA A 228 -0.12 6.49 8.94
CA ALA A 228 0.75 7.21 8.03
C ALA A 228 0.22 7.16 6.59
N ILE A 229 0.50 8.20 5.81
CA ILE A 229 0.21 8.21 4.37
C ILE A 229 1.09 7.14 3.71
N VAL A 230 0.47 6.23 2.97
CA VAL A 230 1.20 5.22 2.20
C VAL A 230 0.85 5.30 0.72
N THR A 231 1.77 4.83 -0.12
CA THR A 231 1.54 4.71 -1.56
C THR A 231 1.16 3.29 -1.91
N ALA A 232 0.29 3.12 -2.90
CA ALA A 232 -0.03 1.85 -3.51
C ALA A 232 0.28 1.90 -5.01
N VAL A 233 1.30 1.16 -5.43
CA VAL A 233 1.69 1.07 -6.84
C VAL A 233 0.84 0.03 -7.54
N ILE A 234 0.21 0.43 -8.63
CA ILE A 234 -0.65 -0.42 -9.45
C ILE A 234 0.22 -1.17 -10.46
N LEU A 235 0.16 -2.50 -10.38
CA LEU A 235 0.93 -3.41 -11.20
C LEU A 235 -0.05 -4.35 -11.92
N ARG A 236 -0.65 -3.83 -13.00
CA ARG A 236 -1.49 -4.62 -13.91
C ARG A 236 -0.59 -5.54 -14.74
N GLY A 237 -0.99 -6.80 -14.86
CA GLY A 237 -0.20 -7.83 -15.55
C GLY A 237 0.20 -7.38 -16.95
N PHE A 238 1.50 -7.48 -17.25
CA PHE A 238 2.07 -7.05 -18.52
C PHE A 238 1.60 -8.01 -19.62
N LYS A 239 0.78 -7.50 -20.55
CA LYS A 239 0.59 -8.15 -21.84
C LYS A 239 1.91 -8.02 -22.61
N GLY A 240 2.66 -9.12 -22.73
CA GLY A 240 3.80 -9.22 -23.63
C GLY A 240 5.17 -9.15 -22.96
N SER A 241 5.68 -10.31 -22.53
CA SER A 241 7.12 -10.55 -22.58
C SER A 241 7.39 -11.95 -23.13
N THR A 242 6.85 -12.20 -24.33
CA THR A 242 7.27 -13.32 -25.17
C THR A 242 8.18 -12.89 -26.33
N GLU A 243 8.56 -11.61 -26.49
CA GLU A 243 9.34 -11.18 -27.68
C GLU A 243 10.49 -10.19 -27.47
N GLU A 244 11.06 -10.05 -26.27
CA GLU A 244 12.35 -9.33 -26.11
C GLU A 244 13.42 -10.25 -25.51
N SER A 245 13.76 -11.30 -26.27
CA SER A 245 15.00 -12.06 -26.07
C SER A 245 15.60 -12.59 -27.39
N LEU A 246 15.43 -11.84 -28.49
CA LEU A 246 16.24 -11.95 -29.70
C LEU A 246 16.41 -10.54 -30.29
N GLY A 247 17.57 -9.93 -30.04
CA GLY A 247 17.96 -8.60 -30.49
C GLY A 247 19.23 -8.16 -29.81
#